data_AF-A0A2H5ZD59-F1
#
_entry.id   AF-A0A2H5ZD59-F1
#
_cell.length_a   1.000
_cell.length_b   1.000
_cell.length_c   1.000
_cell.angle_alpha   90.00
_cell.angle_beta   90.00
_cell.angle_gamma   90.00
#
_symmetry.space_group_name_H-M   'P 1'
#
loop_
_entity.id
_entity.type
_entity.pdbx_description
1 polymer ?
#
loop_
_entity_poly.entity_id
_entity_poly.type
_entity_poly.pdbx_seq_one_letter_code
_entity_poly.pdbx_strand_id
1 'polypeptide(L)'
;MRTRRDLLYTAGVIAAVAAIAIAALLALTAGVSRGSEFPSLRDRPNPDIPGRIAYLRSDGCLVIAEASGASAEESTCVPPFSVSAVAWMEAGAVALAMRTGGLPAPSPVPAPPTAIPPVPTPFEPQWVVVSLADGSLRPTGIAVSERTVSGGPEGIMGPDGRIAWLDFGDSRLYVFAGEGRREVAHFPGGTPVMLTGWSPDGRWVLASRYRSGTEYALLIVDTTAGAVYELARDAAIATPSWWIEGVGAWPRYPELEAATR
;
A
#
# COMPACT_ATOMS: atom_id res chain seq x y z
N MET A 1 47.06 5.54 -47.22
CA MET A 1 45.79 5.56 -47.97
C MET A 1 44.94 4.41 -47.46
N ARG A 2 43.87 4.66 -46.69
CA ARG A 2 42.90 3.60 -46.36
C ARG A 2 42.22 3.18 -47.66
N THR A 3 42.26 1.89 -47.98
CA THR A 3 41.64 1.39 -49.20
C THR A 3 40.11 1.41 -49.04
N ARG A 4 39.38 1.48 -50.15
CA ARG A 4 37.90 1.46 -50.14
C ARG A 4 37.33 0.23 -49.40
N ARG A 5 38.10 -0.87 -49.35
CA ARG A 5 37.78 -2.08 -48.58
C ARG A 5 37.87 -1.86 -47.07
N ASP A 6 38.85 -1.11 -46.58
CA ASP A 6 39.01 -0.81 -45.14
C ASP A 6 37.85 0.04 -44.62
N LEU A 7 37.36 0.98 -45.44
CA LEU A 7 36.19 1.80 -45.12
C LEU A 7 34.89 0.98 -45.09
N LEU A 8 34.70 0.07 -46.05
CA LEU A 8 33.53 -0.82 -46.08
C LEU A 8 33.53 -1.79 -44.91
N TYR A 9 34.68 -2.36 -44.56
CA TYR A 9 34.80 -3.25 -43.41
C TYR A 9 34.52 -2.53 -42.09
N THR A 10 35.09 -1.33 -41.92
CA THR A 10 34.86 -0.51 -40.71
C THR A 10 33.38 -0.13 -40.57
N ALA A 11 32.73 0.27 -41.67
CA ALA A 11 31.30 0.59 -41.66
C ALA A 11 30.43 -0.63 -41.31
N GLY A 12 30.78 -1.82 -41.83
CA GLY A 12 30.08 -3.06 -41.51
C GLY A 12 30.17 -3.44 -40.03
N VAL A 13 31.36 -3.32 -39.44
CA VAL A 13 31.57 -3.58 -38.00
C VAL A 13 30.78 -2.60 -37.13
N ILE A 14 30.81 -1.30 -37.46
CA ILE A 14 30.05 -0.28 -36.72
C ILE A 14 28.54 -0.56 -36.80
N ALA A 15 28.02 -0.90 -37.98
CA ALA A 15 26.61 -1.22 -38.16
C ALA A 15 26.19 -2.47 -37.36
N ALA A 16 27.03 -3.50 -37.33
CA ALA A 16 26.77 -4.72 -36.55
C ALA A 16 26.76 -4.44 -35.05
N VAL A 17 27.74 -3.68 -34.54
CA VAL A 17 27.81 -3.30 -33.12
C VAL A 17 26.60 -2.44 -32.73
N ALA A 18 26.22 -1.47 -33.56
CA ALA A 18 25.04 -0.65 -33.33
C ALA A 18 23.75 -1.48 -33.28
N ALA A 19 23.59 -2.45 -34.20
CA ALA A 19 22.44 -3.34 -34.21
C ALA A 19 22.36 -4.20 -32.94
N ILE A 20 23.50 -4.72 -32.47
CA ILE A 20 23.56 -5.50 -31.21
C ILE A 20 23.22 -4.61 -30.01
N ALA A 21 23.76 -3.38 -29.94
CA ALA A 21 23.48 -2.46 -28.86
C ALA A 21 21.99 -2.07 -28.82
N ILE A 22 21.38 -1.82 -29.98
CA ILE A 22 19.94 -1.54 -30.08
C ILE A 22 19.12 -2.76 -29.65
N ALA A 23 19.48 -3.96 -30.11
CA ALA A 23 18.78 -5.19 -29.70
C ALA A 23 18.90 -5.44 -28.19
N ALA A 24 20.07 -5.21 -27.59
CA ALA A 24 20.28 -5.31 -26.16
C ALA A 24 19.46 -4.26 -25.39
N LEU A 25 19.40 -3.02 -25.87
CA LEU A 25 18.59 -1.95 -25.29
C LEU A 25 17.09 -2.28 -25.37
N LEU A 26 16.63 -2.81 -26.51
CA LEU A 26 15.25 -3.26 -26.69
C LEU A 26 14.92 -4.45 -25.78
N ALA A 27 15.84 -5.42 -25.63
CA ALA A 27 15.65 -6.53 -24.70
C ALA A 27 15.61 -6.07 -23.23
N LEU A 28 16.49 -5.13 -22.86
CA LEU A 28 16.53 -4.55 -21.51
C LEU A 28 15.28 -3.71 -21.20
N THR A 29 14.76 -2.96 -22.18
CA THR A 29 13.54 -2.14 -21.99
C THR A 29 12.25 -2.98 -22.07
N ALA A 30 12.21 -4.00 -22.93
CA ALA A 30 11.10 -4.95 -23.01
C ALA A 30 11.00 -5.84 -21.76
N GLY A 31 12.13 -6.19 -21.15
CA GLY A 31 12.17 -6.94 -19.87
C GLY A 31 11.61 -6.16 -18.67
N VAL A 32 11.56 -4.83 -18.75
CA VAL A 32 11.07 -3.93 -17.68
C VAL A 32 9.56 -3.66 -17.80
N SER A 33 8.95 -4.00 -18.94
CA SER A 33 7.57 -3.62 -19.27
C SER A 33 6.61 -4.80 -19.21
N ARG A 34 6.65 -5.63 -18.16
CA ARG A 34 5.47 -6.45 -17.86
C ARG A 34 4.37 -5.50 -17.38
N GLY A 35 3.48 -5.13 -18.30
CA GLY A 35 2.22 -4.47 -17.96
C GLY A 35 1.52 -5.24 -16.84
N SER A 36 0.77 -4.54 -16.00
CA SER A 36 -0.03 -5.23 -14.98
C SER A 36 -1.00 -6.14 -15.68
N GLU A 37 -1.13 -7.35 -15.15
CA GLU A 37 -2.08 -8.33 -15.63
C GLU A 37 -3.53 -7.91 -15.31
N PHE A 38 -3.69 -6.95 -14.40
CA PHE A 38 -4.98 -6.40 -14.01
C PHE A 38 -5.23 -5.04 -14.66
N PRO A 39 -6.50 -4.73 -15.00
CA PRO A 39 -6.86 -3.39 -15.48
C PRO A 39 -6.47 -2.32 -14.47
N SER A 40 -5.78 -1.28 -14.95
CA SER A 40 -5.41 -0.09 -14.19
C SER A 40 -6.62 0.83 -14.00
N LEU A 41 -6.96 1.14 -12.75
CA LEU A 41 -8.02 2.10 -12.42
C LEU A 41 -7.60 3.54 -12.72
N ARG A 42 -6.30 3.84 -12.73
CA ARG A 42 -5.81 5.16 -13.17
C ARG A 42 -6.08 5.41 -14.65
N ASP A 43 -5.98 4.36 -15.47
CA ASP A 43 -6.22 4.45 -16.92
C ASP A 43 -7.71 4.33 -17.26
N ARG A 44 -8.45 3.53 -16.49
CA ARG A 44 -9.89 3.31 -16.66
C ARG A 44 -10.58 3.31 -15.29
N PRO A 45 -10.97 4.49 -14.78
CA PRO A 45 -11.63 4.59 -13.48
C PRO A 45 -12.93 3.79 -13.43
N ASN A 46 -13.21 3.18 -12.28
CA ASN A 46 -14.44 2.47 -12.02
C ASN A 46 -15.27 3.19 -10.93
N PRO A 47 -16.34 3.92 -11.29
CA PRO A 47 -17.12 4.70 -10.33
C PRO A 47 -17.91 3.83 -9.33
N ASP A 48 -18.04 2.52 -9.57
CA ASP A 48 -18.71 1.60 -8.65
C ASP A 48 -17.86 1.26 -7.42
N ILE A 49 -16.58 1.65 -7.40
CA ILE A 49 -15.67 1.45 -6.27
C ILE A 49 -15.71 2.73 -5.41
N PRO A 50 -16.37 2.69 -4.23
CA PRO A 50 -16.63 3.89 -3.45
C PRO A 50 -15.44 4.30 -2.56
N GLY A 51 -15.40 5.59 -2.24
CA GLY A 51 -14.55 6.11 -1.18
C GLY A 51 -13.10 6.36 -1.58
N ARG A 52 -12.25 6.57 -0.58
CA ARG A 52 -10.86 6.98 -0.72
C ARG A 52 -9.94 6.01 0.00
N ILE A 53 -8.77 5.76 -0.57
CA ILE A 53 -7.73 4.91 0.01
C ILE A 53 -6.51 5.79 0.29
N ALA A 54 -6.08 5.79 1.55
CA ALA A 54 -4.82 6.35 1.99
C ALA A 54 -3.77 5.24 2.03
N TYR A 55 -2.67 5.44 1.32
CA TYR A 55 -1.56 4.49 1.30
C TYR A 55 -0.22 5.24 1.21
N LEU A 56 0.86 4.58 1.59
CA LEU A 56 2.21 5.11 1.38
C LEU A 56 2.75 4.65 0.04
N ARG A 57 3.36 5.58 -0.70
CA ARG A 57 4.21 5.26 -1.85
C ARG A 57 5.58 4.78 -1.36
N SER A 58 6.30 4.05 -2.20
CA SER A 58 7.59 3.42 -1.93
C SER A 58 8.70 4.41 -1.55
N ASP A 59 8.55 5.68 -1.93
CA ASP A 59 9.41 6.81 -1.56
C ASP A 59 9.05 7.45 -0.21
N GLY A 60 7.95 7.02 0.42
CA GLY A 60 7.50 7.48 1.74
C GLY A 60 6.46 8.60 1.69
N CYS A 61 5.96 8.98 0.50
CA CYS A 61 4.89 9.95 0.39
C CYS A 61 3.52 9.32 0.65
N LEU A 62 2.74 9.94 1.53
CA LEU A 62 1.34 9.60 1.77
C LEU A 62 0.51 10.05 0.55
N VAL A 63 -0.19 9.10 -0.04
CA VAL A 63 -1.09 9.33 -1.17
C VAL A 63 -2.53 9.09 -0.73
N ILE A 64 -3.41 10.02 -1.05
CA ILE A 64 -4.86 9.89 -0.94
C ILE A 64 -5.42 9.69 -2.34
N ALA A 65 -5.90 8.50 -2.65
CA ALA A 65 -6.48 8.17 -3.94
C ALA A 65 -7.98 7.93 -3.82
N GLU A 66 -8.75 8.36 -4.82
CA GLU A 66 -10.10 7.85 -5.02
C GLU A 66 -10.00 6.35 -5.31
N ALA A 67 -10.78 5.53 -4.60
CA ALA A 67 -10.72 4.07 -4.76
C ALA A 67 -11.15 3.63 -6.17
N SER A 68 -11.94 4.46 -6.85
CA SER A 68 -12.29 4.35 -8.27
C SER A 68 -11.09 4.51 -9.22
N GLY A 69 -9.97 5.07 -8.75
CA GLY A 69 -8.81 5.46 -9.55
C GLY A 69 -8.95 6.78 -10.30
N ALA A 70 -10.05 7.51 -10.10
CA ALA A 70 -10.32 8.76 -10.81
C ALA A 70 -9.31 9.89 -10.50
N SER A 71 -8.73 9.90 -9.30
CA SER A 71 -7.69 10.85 -8.90
C SER A 71 -6.82 10.29 -7.78
N ALA A 72 -5.64 10.86 -7.63
CA ALA A 72 -4.74 10.60 -6.52
C ALA A 72 -3.92 11.86 -6.22
N GLU A 73 -3.81 12.21 -4.94
CA GLU A 73 -3.10 13.39 -4.47
C GLU A 73 -2.08 13.01 -3.41
N GLU A 74 -0.88 13.59 -3.51
CA GLU A 74 0.15 13.48 -2.48
C GLU A 74 -0.10 14.51 -1.39
N SER A 75 -0.05 14.09 -0.12
CA SER A 75 -0.29 14.97 1.02
C SER A 75 1.02 15.39 1.70
N THR A 76 1.74 14.43 2.30
CA THR A 76 2.99 14.70 3.02
C THR A 76 3.94 13.51 2.87
N CYS A 77 5.24 13.75 2.92
CA CYS A 77 6.23 12.68 2.83
C CYS A 77 6.91 12.45 4.17
N VAL A 78 6.95 11.19 4.57
CA VAL A 78 7.61 10.71 5.78
C VAL A 78 8.68 9.68 5.40
N PRO A 79 9.71 9.44 6.23
CA PRO A 79 10.69 8.40 5.92
C PRO A 79 10.00 7.02 5.74
N PRO A 80 10.13 6.37 4.56
CA PRO A 80 9.29 5.24 4.16
C PRO A 80 9.39 4.02 5.08
N PHE A 81 10.58 3.75 5.63
CA PHE A 81 10.86 2.58 6.47
C PHE A 81 10.39 2.74 7.92
N SER A 82 9.73 3.85 8.26
CA SER A 82 9.28 4.11 9.62
C SER A 82 7.80 3.80 9.84
N VAL A 83 7.02 3.52 8.78
CA VAL A 83 5.56 3.37 8.88
C VAL A 83 5.12 1.94 8.60
N SER A 84 4.37 1.35 9.53
CA SER A 84 3.81 0.00 9.36
C SER A 84 2.36 0.01 8.87
N ALA A 85 1.58 1.04 9.21
CA ALA A 85 0.18 1.15 8.86
C ALA A 85 -0.28 2.60 8.72
N VAL A 86 -1.30 2.80 7.90
CA VAL A 86 -2.07 4.03 7.75
C VAL A 86 -3.46 3.76 8.30
N ALA A 87 -4.06 4.73 8.99
CA ALA A 87 -5.39 4.64 9.56
C ALA A 87 -6.17 5.92 9.27
N TRP A 88 -7.32 5.83 8.63
CA TRP A 88 -8.24 6.96 8.56
C TRP A 88 -8.83 7.25 9.94
N MET A 89 -8.78 8.50 10.38
CA MET A 89 -9.42 8.96 11.62
C MET A 89 -10.77 9.62 11.32
N GLU A 90 -10.75 10.56 10.38
CA GLU A 90 -11.90 11.35 9.93
C GLU A 90 -11.62 11.93 8.54
N ALA A 91 -12.61 12.52 7.88
CA ALA A 91 -12.54 12.99 6.49
C ALA A 91 -11.35 13.90 6.13
N GLY A 92 -10.72 14.56 7.11
CA GLY A 92 -9.56 15.44 6.94
C GLY A 92 -8.26 15.01 7.64
N ALA A 93 -8.21 13.83 8.25
CA ALA A 93 -7.03 13.38 8.99
C ALA A 93 -6.80 11.87 8.92
N VAL A 94 -5.52 11.50 8.79
CA VAL A 94 -5.06 10.10 8.86
C VAL A 94 -3.98 9.96 9.93
N ALA A 95 -3.90 8.82 10.59
CA ALA A 95 -2.83 8.48 11.50
C ALA A 95 -1.87 7.48 10.85
N LEU A 96 -0.58 7.66 11.10
CA LEU A 96 0.49 6.78 10.66
C LEU A 96 1.07 6.06 11.88
N ALA A 97 1.13 4.73 11.82
CA ALA A 97 1.82 3.92 12.82
C ALA A 97 3.33 4.00 12.57
N MET A 98 4.00 4.92 13.26
CA MET A 98 5.38 5.29 12.99
C MET A 98 6.34 4.90 14.10
N ARG A 99 7.50 4.33 13.77
CA ARG A 99 8.64 4.25 14.69
C ARG A 99 9.37 5.59 14.70
N THR A 100 9.14 6.39 15.74
CA THR A 100 9.52 7.81 15.78
C THR A 100 10.97 8.07 16.21
N GLY A 101 11.91 7.17 15.89
CA GLY A 101 13.31 7.39 16.22
C GLY A 101 13.80 8.74 15.66
N GLY A 102 13.91 9.76 16.52
CA GLY A 102 14.33 11.12 16.15
C GLY A 102 13.26 12.23 16.09
N LEU A 103 11.97 11.97 16.34
CA LEU A 103 10.98 13.05 16.51
C LEU A 103 11.01 13.59 17.96
N PRO A 104 10.83 14.92 18.18
CA PRO A 104 10.77 15.47 19.52
C PRO A 104 9.61 14.82 20.29
N ALA A 105 9.88 14.39 21.53
CA ALA A 105 8.87 13.81 22.39
C ALA A 105 7.68 14.78 22.53
N PRO A 106 6.42 14.29 22.51
CA PRO A 106 5.28 15.13 22.80
C PRO A 106 5.46 15.76 24.19
N SER A 107 5.01 17.00 24.35
CA SER A 107 4.99 17.64 25.67
C SER A 107 4.18 16.75 26.63
N PRO A 108 4.73 16.40 27.80
CA PRO A 108 4.06 15.49 28.71
C PRO A 108 2.72 16.07 29.14
N VAL A 109 1.65 15.29 28.98
CA VAL A 109 0.38 15.52 29.68
C VAL A 109 0.71 15.52 31.19
N PRO A 110 0.29 16.53 31.97
CA PRO A 110 0.59 16.56 33.39
C PRO A 110 -0.06 15.35 34.08
N ALA A 111 0.78 14.37 34.42
CA ALA A 111 0.37 13.18 35.16
C ALA A 111 0.09 13.54 36.64
N PRO A 112 -0.81 12.80 37.31
CA PRO A 112 -0.99 12.92 38.75
C PRO A 112 0.36 12.69 39.48
N PRO A 113 0.64 13.39 40.59
CA PRO A 113 1.96 13.43 41.24
C PRO A 113 2.47 12.10 41.83
N THR A 114 1.72 11.01 41.68
CA THR A 114 2.07 9.66 42.18
C THR A 114 2.28 8.62 41.08
N ALA A 115 2.05 8.95 39.81
CA ALA A 115 2.38 8.04 38.71
C ALA A 115 3.84 8.26 38.29
N ILE A 116 4.69 7.24 38.44
CA ILE A 116 5.94 7.19 37.69
C ILE A 116 5.52 7.24 36.21
N PRO A 117 5.88 8.29 35.43
CA PRO A 117 5.56 8.30 34.02
C PRO A 117 6.25 7.07 33.40
N PRO A 118 5.54 6.24 32.62
CA PRO A 118 6.22 5.21 31.86
C PRO A 118 7.27 5.93 31.02
N VAL A 119 8.55 5.60 31.23
CA VAL A 119 9.62 6.09 30.38
C VAL A 119 9.31 5.52 28.99
N PRO A 120 8.94 6.33 27.99
CA PRO A 120 8.70 5.81 26.67
C PRO A 120 10.02 5.21 26.18
N THR A 121 10.02 3.91 25.91
CA THR A 121 11.16 3.26 25.27
C THR A 121 11.32 3.90 23.89
N PRO A 122 12.50 4.41 23.52
CA PRO A 122 12.69 5.25 22.32
C PRO A 122 12.50 4.53 20.96
N PHE A 123 11.91 3.34 20.93
CA PHE A 123 11.82 2.47 19.76
C PHE A 123 10.44 1.86 19.51
N GLU A 124 9.46 2.12 20.38
CA GLU A 124 8.10 1.62 20.16
C GLU A 124 7.37 2.46 19.11
N PRO A 125 6.66 1.82 18.16
CA PRO A 125 5.86 2.54 17.20
C PRO A 125 4.72 3.28 17.91
N GLN A 126 4.48 4.53 17.53
CA GLN A 126 3.38 5.35 18.02
C GLN A 126 2.59 5.93 16.85
N TRP A 127 1.34 6.28 17.11
CA TRP A 127 0.50 6.94 16.12
C TRP A 127 0.90 8.42 15.97
N VAL A 128 1.09 8.86 14.73
CA VAL A 128 1.31 10.26 14.36
C VAL A 128 0.16 10.69 13.45
N VAL A 129 -0.58 11.71 13.83
CA VAL A 129 -1.66 12.26 12.99
C VAL A 129 -1.07 13.16 11.92
N VAL A 130 -1.55 12.97 10.70
CA VAL A 130 -1.33 13.81 9.53
C VAL A 130 -2.63 14.57 9.26
N SER A 131 -2.56 15.90 9.29
CA SER A 131 -3.63 16.74 8.77
C SER A 131 -3.55 16.77 7.25
N LEU A 132 -4.64 16.42 6.57
CA LEU A 132 -4.67 16.42 5.10
C LEU A 132 -4.76 17.83 4.50
N ALA A 133 -5.17 18.82 5.30
CA ALA A 133 -5.32 20.20 4.83
C ALA A 133 -3.98 20.92 4.65
N ASP A 134 -3.00 20.61 5.50
CA ASP A 134 -1.71 21.31 5.54
C ASP A 134 -0.49 20.38 5.64
N GLY A 135 -0.70 19.06 5.68
CA GLY A 135 0.36 18.06 5.75
C GLY A 135 1.08 18.00 7.09
N SER A 136 0.58 18.70 8.13
CA SER A 136 1.22 18.78 9.43
C SER A 136 1.20 17.45 10.18
N LEU A 137 2.29 17.16 10.91
CA LEU A 137 2.48 15.94 11.68
C LEU A 137 2.35 16.23 13.18
N ARG A 138 1.49 15.48 13.87
CA ARG A 138 1.30 15.59 15.32
C ARG A 138 1.42 14.22 15.99
N PRO A 139 2.48 13.96 16.78
CA PRO A 139 2.56 12.77 17.61
C PRO A 139 1.38 12.71 18.58
N THR A 140 0.75 11.54 18.70
CA THR A 140 -0.39 11.34 19.61
C THR A 140 0.04 10.91 21.01
N GLY A 141 1.23 10.32 21.15
CA GLY A 141 1.62 9.60 22.36
C GLY A 141 0.90 8.27 22.56
N ILE A 142 0.08 7.83 21.59
CA ILE A 142 -0.62 6.54 21.61
C ILE A 142 0.30 5.48 21.01
N ALA A 143 0.65 4.48 21.80
CA ALA A 143 1.43 3.34 21.32
C ALA A 143 0.63 2.51 20.30
N VAL A 144 1.33 1.99 19.29
CA VAL A 144 0.75 1.08 18.30
C VAL A 144 0.73 -0.33 18.89
N SER A 145 -0.42 -0.99 18.88
CA SER A 145 -0.53 -2.37 19.36
C SER A 145 0.33 -3.33 18.55
N GLU A 146 0.92 -4.34 19.20
CA GLU A 146 1.70 -5.40 18.52
C GLU A 146 0.88 -6.10 17.42
N ARG A 147 -0.44 -6.24 17.63
CA ARG A 147 -1.38 -6.81 16.65
C ARG A 147 -1.43 -6.02 15.33
N THR A 148 -1.24 -4.71 15.39
CA THR A 148 -1.15 -3.84 14.21
C THR A 148 0.15 -4.03 13.45
N VAL A 149 1.24 -4.39 14.15
CA VAL A 149 2.58 -4.52 13.58
C VAL A 149 2.83 -5.94 13.04
N SER A 150 2.28 -6.96 13.69
CA SER A 150 2.61 -8.37 13.46
C SER A 150 1.62 -9.11 12.55
N GLY A 151 1.00 -8.41 11.59
CA GLY A 151 -0.05 -8.92 10.68
C GLY A 151 -0.05 -10.45 10.52
N GLY A 152 -1.05 -11.11 11.13
CA GLY A 152 -1.04 -12.56 11.29
C GLY A 152 -1.32 -13.34 10.00
N PRO A 153 -0.92 -14.63 9.94
CA PRO A 153 -1.19 -15.52 8.79
C PRO A 153 -2.66 -15.98 8.69
N GLU A 154 -3.46 -15.66 9.70
CA GLU A 154 -4.90 -15.88 9.72
C GLU A 154 -5.55 -14.78 8.86
N GLY A 155 -6.39 -15.15 7.90
CA GLY A 155 -6.98 -14.22 6.94
C GLY A 155 -7.56 -12.94 7.57
N ILE A 156 -7.72 -11.90 6.76
CA ILE A 156 -8.22 -10.61 7.25
C ILE A 156 -9.74 -10.66 7.47
N MET A 157 -10.19 -10.35 8.67
CA MET A 157 -11.62 -10.19 8.98
C MET A 157 -12.13 -8.86 8.42
N GLY A 158 -13.29 -8.89 7.78
CA GLY A 158 -14.00 -7.72 7.28
C GLY A 158 -15.01 -7.16 8.27
N PRO A 159 -15.61 -6.01 7.94
CA PRO A 159 -16.57 -5.31 8.81
C PRO A 159 -17.86 -6.11 9.08
N ASP A 160 -18.20 -7.06 8.20
CA ASP A 160 -19.38 -7.92 8.29
C ASP A 160 -19.07 -9.31 8.92
N GLY A 161 -17.85 -9.49 9.45
CA GLY A 161 -17.41 -10.74 10.05
C GLY A 161 -16.96 -11.81 9.05
N ARG A 162 -17.02 -11.55 7.73
CA ARG A 162 -16.41 -12.45 6.74
C ARG A 162 -14.89 -12.41 6.84
N ILE A 163 -14.24 -13.51 6.47
CA ILE A 163 -12.78 -13.61 6.47
C ILE A 163 -12.30 -13.77 5.05
N ALA A 164 -11.41 -12.88 4.60
CA ALA A 164 -10.69 -13.05 3.34
C ALA A 164 -9.36 -13.73 3.63
N TRP A 165 -9.11 -14.84 2.94
CA TRP A 165 -7.93 -15.65 3.14
C TRP A 165 -7.27 -15.95 1.81
N LEU A 166 -5.96 -15.75 1.76
CA LEU A 166 -5.14 -16.01 0.59
C LEU A 166 -4.41 -17.33 0.79
N ASP A 167 -4.61 -18.25 -0.14
CA ASP A 167 -3.79 -19.45 -0.24
C ASP A 167 -2.49 -19.09 -0.97
N PHE A 168 -1.38 -19.13 -0.25
CA PHE A 168 -0.07 -18.82 -0.82
C PHE A 168 0.42 -19.88 -1.81
N GLY A 169 -0.08 -21.12 -1.72
CA GLY A 169 0.36 -22.23 -2.58
C GLY A 169 -0.24 -22.17 -3.98
N ASP A 170 -1.51 -21.79 -4.10
CA ASP A 170 -2.23 -21.69 -5.37
C ASP A 170 -2.53 -20.24 -5.82
N SER A 171 -2.16 -19.25 -4.99
CA SER A 171 -2.40 -17.82 -5.23
C SER A 171 -3.88 -17.47 -5.43
N ARG A 172 -4.79 -18.17 -4.74
CA ARG A 172 -6.23 -17.91 -4.78
C ARG A 172 -6.72 -17.22 -3.51
N LEU A 173 -7.62 -16.27 -3.71
CA LEU A 173 -8.34 -15.59 -2.65
C LEU A 173 -9.68 -16.27 -2.41
N TYR A 174 -9.92 -16.62 -1.16
CA TYR A 174 -11.18 -17.14 -0.69
C TYR A 174 -11.82 -16.18 0.31
N VAL A 175 -13.15 -16.13 0.31
CA VAL A 175 -13.94 -15.45 1.34
C VAL A 175 -14.79 -16.47 2.06
N PHE A 176 -14.73 -16.43 3.39
CA PHE A 176 -15.47 -17.30 4.29
C PHE A 176 -16.61 -16.54 4.96
N ALA A 177 -17.79 -17.15 4.99
CA ALA A 177 -18.98 -16.65 5.67
C ALA A 177 -19.65 -17.82 6.41
N GLY A 178 -19.52 -17.89 7.73
CA GLY A 178 -19.90 -19.08 8.50
C GLY A 178 -19.11 -20.31 8.04
N GLU A 179 -19.81 -21.41 7.75
CA GLU A 179 -19.22 -22.68 7.29
C GLU A 179 -18.87 -22.70 5.80
N GLY A 180 -19.29 -21.69 5.03
CA GLY A 180 -19.09 -21.64 3.58
C GLY A 180 -17.79 -20.97 3.18
N ARG A 181 -17.05 -21.57 2.24
CA ARG A 181 -15.90 -20.96 1.54
C ARG A 181 -16.27 -20.71 0.08
N ARG A 182 -15.98 -19.50 -0.42
CA ARG A 182 -16.09 -19.17 -1.85
C ARG A 182 -14.78 -18.63 -2.38
N GLU A 183 -14.31 -19.18 -3.50
CA GLU A 183 -13.21 -18.58 -4.26
C GLU A 183 -13.70 -17.29 -4.92
N VAL A 184 -12.92 -16.23 -4.77
CA VAL A 184 -13.23 -14.89 -5.28
C VAL A 184 -12.33 -14.53 -6.44
N ALA A 185 -11.03 -14.77 -6.32
CA ALA A 185 -10.06 -14.35 -7.32
C ALA A 185 -8.85 -15.28 -7.36
N HIS A 186 -8.15 -15.30 -8.49
CA HIS A 186 -6.87 -15.96 -8.68
C HIS A 186 -5.83 -14.93 -9.11
N PHE A 187 -4.65 -15.01 -8.51
CA PHE A 187 -3.53 -14.12 -8.75
C PHE A 187 -2.43 -14.84 -9.55
N PRO A 188 -2.51 -14.85 -10.89
CA PRO A 188 -1.50 -15.44 -11.76
C PRO A 188 -0.12 -14.77 -11.61
N GLY A 189 0.94 -15.45 -12.07
CA GLY A 189 2.30 -14.87 -12.17
C GLY A 189 3.26 -15.21 -11.02
N GLY A 190 2.82 -15.95 -9.99
CA GLY A 190 3.70 -16.54 -8.96
C GLY A 190 4.41 -15.55 -8.04
N THR A 191 4.16 -14.24 -8.18
CA THR A 191 4.67 -13.23 -7.26
C THR A 191 3.83 -13.21 -5.99
N PRO A 192 4.44 -13.10 -4.79
CA PRO A 192 3.69 -13.04 -3.54
C PRO A 192 2.65 -11.92 -3.54
N VAL A 193 1.44 -12.27 -3.11
CA VAL A 193 0.35 -11.35 -2.81
C VAL A 193 0.10 -11.40 -1.30
N MET A 194 -0.29 -10.28 -0.71
CA MET A 194 -0.65 -10.17 0.70
C MET A 194 -1.98 -9.44 0.79
N LEU A 195 -2.89 -9.91 1.63
CA LEU A 195 -4.13 -9.18 1.90
C LEU A 195 -3.83 -8.07 2.91
N THR A 196 -4.38 -6.87 2.68
CA THR A 196 -4.04 -5.70 3.49
C THR A 196 -5.24 -5.03 4.13
N GLY A 197 -6.45 -5.23 3.62
CA GLY A 197 -7.65 -4.71 4.26
C GLY A 197 -8.93 -5.02 3.50
N TRP A 198 -10.07 -4.70 4.12
CA TRP A 198 -11.39 -4.67 3.48
C TRP A 198 -11.81 -3.23 3.21
N SER A 199 -12.74 -3.03 2.28
CA SER A 199 -13.52 -1.79 2.26
C SER A 199 -14.44 -1.72 3.47
N PRO A 200 -14.77 -0.51 3.97
CA PRO A 200 -15.69 -0.33 5.10
C PRO A 200 -17.11 -0.90 4.89
N ASP A 201 -17.56 -1.03 3.63
CA ASP A 201 -18.83 -1.65 3.27
C ASP A 201 -18.75 -3.19 3.13
N GLY A 202 -17.55 -3.76 3.30
CA GLY A 202 -17.28 -5.20 3.18
C GLY A 202 -17.34 -5.75 1.75
N ARG A 203 -17.59 -4.94 0.71
CA ARG A 203 -17.71 -5.45 -0.66
C ARG A 203 -16.35 -5.76 -1.31
N TRP A 204 -15.31 -5.05 -0.93
CA TRP A 204 -14.01 -5.07 -1.60
C TRP A 204 -12.89 -5.48 -0.67
N VAL A 205 -11.82 -6.04 -1.23
CA VAL A 205 -10.60 -6.39 -0.50
C VAL A 205 -9.40 -5.72 -1.16
N LEU A 206 -8.51 -5.17 -0.34
CA LEU A 206 -7.20 -4.69 -0.74
C LEU A 206 -6.17 -5.80 -0.66
N ALA A 207 -5.34 -5.88 -1.69
CA ALA A 207 -4.20 -6.77 -1.72
C ALA A 207 -2.96 -6.05 -2.24
N SER A 208 -1.80 -6.36 -1.68
CA SER A 208 -0.51 -5.85 -2.13
C SER A 208 0.26 -6.97 -2.82
N ARG A 209 0.73 -6.72 -4.04
CA ARG A 209 1.56 -7.66 -4.79
C ARG A 209 2.99 -7.13 -4.88
N TYR A 210 3.96 -7.95 -4.51
CA TYR A 210 5.36 -7.58 -4.64
C TYR A 210 5.75 -7.35 -6.12
N ARG A 211 6.45 -6.25 -6.40
CA ARG A 211 7.03 -5.98 -7.72
C ARG A 211 8.55 -6.06 -7.67
N SER A 212 9.18 -5.10 -7.02
CA SER A 212 10.64 -4.99 -6.97
C SER A 212 11.08 -4.08 -5.83
N GLY A 213 12.13 -4.47 -5.11
CA GLY A 213 12.70 -3.64 -4.06
C GLY A 213 11.67 -3.36 -2.96
N THR A 214 11.26 -2.10 -2.81
CA THR A 214 10.24 -1.65 -1.85
C THR A 214 8.89 -1.35 -2.50
N GLU A 215 8.74 -1.63 -3.80
CA GLU A 215 7.53 -1.32 -4.57
C GLU A 215 6.57 -2.52 -4.63
N TYR A 216 5.31 -2.20 -4.35
CA TYR A 216 4.17 -3.09 -4.43
C TYR A 216 3.11 -2.50 -5.36
N ALA A 217 2.42 -3.38 -6.09
CA ALA A 217 1.14 -3.02 -6.70
C ALA A 217 0.05 -3.11 -5.64
N LEU A 218 -0.77 -2.06 -5.52
CA LEU A 218 -1.97 -2.06 -4.70
C LEU A 218 -3.16 -2.45 -5.57
N LEU A 219 -3.81 -3.55 -5.21
CA LEU A 219 -4.90 -4.17 -5.94
C LEU A 219 -6.21 -4.02 -5.16
N ILE A 220 -7.31 -3.87 -5.89
CA ILE A 220 -8.68 -3.90 -5.37
C ILE A 220 -9.39 -5.10 -5.96
N VAL A 221 -10.00 -5.93 -5.10
CA VAL A 221 -10.75 -7.12 -5.51
C VAL A 221 -12.23 -6.93 -5.19
N ASP A 222 -13.11 -7.06 -6.19
CA ASP A 222 -14.55 -7.17 -5.98
C ASP A 222 -14.84 -8.55 -5.39
N THR A 223 -15.30 -8.60 -4.14
CA THR A 223 -15.59 -9.90 -3.55
C THR A 223 -16.79 -10.58 -4.17
N THR A 224 -17.74 -9.85 -4.75
CA THR A 224 -18.94 -10.39 -5.38
C THR A 224 -18.67 -10.86 -6.81
N ALA A 225 -18.06 -10.01 -7.63
CA ALA A 225 -17.81 -10.30 -9.05
C ALA A 225 -16.52 -11.07 -9.31
N GLY A 226 -15.57 -11.06 -8.36
CA GLY A 226 -14.25 -11.67 -8.52
C GLY A 226 -13.31 -10.88 -9.43
N ALA A 227 -13.70 -9.66 -9.82
CA ALA A 227 -12.86 -8.78 -10.62
C ALA A 227 -11.69 -8.23 -9.77
N VAL A 228 -10.51 -8.15 -10.38
CA VAL A 228 -9.30 -7.60 -9.76
C VAL A 228 -8.84 -6.41 -10.58
N TYR A 229 -8.56 -5.31 -9.89
CA TYR A 229 -8.10 -4.05 -10.47
C TYR A 229 -6.82 -3.59 -9.81
N GLU A 230 -5.99 -2.85 -10.54
CA GLU A 230 -4.79 -2.22 -10.01
C GLU A 230 -5.04 -0.72 -9.76
N LEU A 231 -4.85 -0.28 -8.52
CA LEU A 231 -4.98 1.12 -8.12
C LEU A 231 -3.65 1.89 -8.25
N ALA A 232 -2.55 1.24 -7.86
CA ALA A 232 -1.21 1.84 -7.84
C ALA A 232 -0.13 0.77 -8.08
N ARG A 233 1.06 1.20 -8.53
CA ARG A 233 2.21 0.31 -8.85
C ARG A 233 3.46 0.56 -8.03
N ASP A 234 3.39 1.59 -7.20
CA ASP A 234 4.47 2.24 -6.47
C ASP A 234 4.16 2.27 -4.98
N ALA A 235 3.21 1.47 -4.48
CA ALA A 235 2.88 1.44 -3.06
C ALA A 235 4.03 0.83 -2.24
N ALA A 236 4.19 1.30 -1.00
CA ALA A 236 4.99 0.66 0.02
C ALA A 236 4.23 -0.54 0.63
N ILE A 237 4.93 -1.34 1.42
CA ILE A 237 4.34 -2.50 2.12
C ILE A 237 3.39 -2.11 3.26
N ALA A 238 3.41 -0.85 3.71
CA ALA A 238 2.59 -0.38 4.83
C ALA A 238 1.09 -0.64 4.58
N THR A 239 0.38 -1.05 5.64
CA THR A 239 -1.06 -1.32 5.55
C THR A 239 -1.81 -0.06 5.14
N PRO A 240 -2.51 -0.03 4.00
CA PRO A 240 -3.34 1.09 3.59
C PRO A 240 -4.64 1.13 4.39
N SER A 241 -5.31 2.28 4.37
CA SER A 241 -6.65 2.43 4.97
C SER A 241 -7.64 3.00 3.98
N TRP A 242 -8.87 2.52 4.05
CA TRP A 242 -9.97 2.89 3.18
C TRP A 242 -11.05 3.61 3.98
N TRP A 243 -11.49 4.76 3.48
CA TRP A 243 -12.60 5.56 3.99
C TRP A 243 -13.76 5.59 3.00
N ILE A 244 -14.98 5.33 3.47
CA ILE A 244 -16.22 5.57 2.72
C ILE A 244 -17.09 6.53 3.53
N GLU A 245 -17.49 7.63 2.89
CA GLU A 245 -18.31 8.65 3.53
C GLU A 245 -19.65 8.06 4.02
N GLY A 246 -20.02 8.37 5.27
CA GLY A 246 -21.21 7.82 5.90
C GLY A 246 -21.13 6.35 6.33
N VAL A 247 -20.05 5.63 6.00
CA VAL A 247 -19.81 4.23 6.43
C VAL A 247 -18.66 4.15 7.43
N GLY A 248 -17.55 4.85 7.17
CA GLY A 248 -16.39 4.95 8.07
C GLY A 248 -15.08 4.44 7.47
N ALA A 249 -14.13 4.12 8.34
CA ALA A 249 -12.79 3.68 8.00
C ALA A 249 -12.59 2.16 8.20
N TRP A 250 -11.68 1.58 7.42
CA TRP A 250 -11.10 0.26 7.67
C TRP A 250 -9.61 0.22 7.30
N PRO A 251 -8.75 -0.55 8.00
CA PRO A 251 -9.02 -1.23 9.26
C PRO A 251 -9.30 -0.24 10.41
N ARG A 252 -9.97 -0.74 11.45
CA ARG A 252 -10.28 0.02 12.66
C ARG A 252 -9.28 -0.31 13.76
N TYR A 253 -8.77 0.71 14.45
CA TYR A 253 -7.78 0.57 15.51
C TYR A 253 -8.38 1.02 16.85
N PRO A 254 -8.71 0.09 17.77
CA PRO A 254 -9.36 0.43 19.03
C PRO A 254 -8.61 1.49 19.84
N GLU A 255 -7.27 1.48 19.80
CA GLU A 255 -6.42 2.46 20.49
C GLU A 255 -6.60 3.90 19.98
N LEU A 256 -6.87 4.08 18.68
CA LEU A 256 -7.14 5.40 18.09
C LEU A 256 -8.58 5.85 18.34
N GLU A 257 -9.53 4.91 18.32
CA GLU A 257 -10.94 5.21 18.58
C GLU A 257 -11.20 5.61 20.03
N ALA A 258 -10.47 5.02 20.97
CA ALA A 258 -10.58 5.40 22.38
C ALA A 258 -10.13 6.85 22.62
N ALA A 259 -9.17 7.35 21.84
CA ALA A 259 -8.61 8.70 21.99
C ALA A 259 -9.43 9.81 21.31
N THR A 260 -10.40 9.44 20.48
CA THR A 260 -11.27 10.38 19.74
C THR A 260 -12.66 10.54 20.36
N ARG A 261 -12.95 9.82 21.45
CA ARG A 261 -14.22 9.90 22.21
C ARG A 261 -14.16 10.87 23.39
#